data_AF-A0A957FX62-F1
#
_entry.id   AF-A0A957FX62-F1
#
_cell.length_a   1.000
_cell.length_b   1.000
_cell.length_c   1.000
_cell.angle_alpha   90.00
_cell.angle_beta   90.00
_cell.angle_gamma   90.00
#
_symmetry.space_group_name_H-M   'P 1'
#
loop_
_entity.id
_entity.type
_entity.pdbx_description
1 polymer ?
#
loop_
_entity_poly.entity_id
_entity_poly.type
_entity_poly.pdbx_seq_one_letter_code
_entity_poly.pdbx_strand_id
1 'polypeptide(L)' 'AFYLDQQLDGFDGNVHAALAAYNAGPGNAARWYEVAGDDIDLFVETIDFTETRLYVERIYLGHAIYRHLYGQ' A
#
# COMPACT_ATOMS: atom_id res chain seq x y z
N ALA A 1 12.11 -3.86 -10.11
CA ALA A 1 12.48 -2.66 -9.35
C ALA A 1 12.95 -3.12 -7.97
N PHE A 2 14.26 -3.10 -7.69
CA PHE A 2 14.84 -3.78 -6.52
C PHE A 2 14.27 -3.31 -5.17
N TYR A 3 14.03 -2.00 -5.01
CA TYR A 3 13.57 -1.45 -3.73
C TYR A 3 12.12 -1.78 -3.40
N LEU A 4 11.21 -1.77 -4.39
CA LEU A 4 9.82 -2.18 -4.17
C LEU A 4 9.71 -3.68 -3.87
N ASP A 5 10.51 -4.49 -4.57
CA ASP A 5 10.62 -5.93 -4.34
C ASP A 5 11.08 -6.23 -2.90
N GLN A 6 12.09 -5.50 -2.42
CA GLN A 6 12.52 -5.56 -1.03
C GLN A 6 11.41 -5.19 -0.03
N GLN A 7 10.57 -4.20 -0.35
CA GLN A 7 9.43 -3.88 0.53
C GLN A 7 8.37 -4.99 0.48
N LEU A 8 8.09 -5.55 -0.69
CA LEU A 8 7.15 -6.67 -0.81
C LEU A 8 7.59 -7.85 0.05
N ASP A 9 8.86 -8.23 -0.02
CA ASP A 9 9.43 -9.29 0.82
C ASP A 9 9.34 -8.92 2.31
N GLY A 10 9.60 -7.67 2.67
CA GLY A 10 9.56 -7.18 4.05
C GLY A 10 8.16 -7.11 4.67
N PHE A 11 7.11 -7.16 3.86
CA PHE A 11 5.70 -7.12 4.28
C PHE A 11 4.94 -8.40 3.89
N ASP A 12 5.63 -9.54 3.75
CA ASP A 12 5.04 -10.84 3.43
C ASP A 12 4.14 -10.85 2.18
N GLY A 13 4.50 -10.04 1.18
CA GLY A 13 3.74 -9.89 -0.06
C GLY A 13 2.52 -8.96 0.04
N ASN A 14 2.30 -8.29 1.18
CA ASN A 14 1.23 -7.29 1.30
C ASN A 14 1.58 -6.06 0.45
N VAL A 15 0.93 -5.97 -0.72
CA VAL A 15 1.18 -4.92 -1.73
C VAL A 15 0.89 -3.53 -1.19
N HIS A 16 -0.13 -3.37 -0.33
CA HIS A 16 -0.52 -2.06 0.19
C HIS A 16 0.50 -1.51 1.17
N ALA A 17 0.96 -2.34 2.10
CA ALA A 17 2.02 -1.99 3.03
C ALA A 17 3.35 -1.73 2.29
N ALA A 18 3.68 -2.55 1.28
CA ALA A 18 4.88 -2.35 0.47
C ALA A 18 4.87 -1.03 -0.33
N LEU A 19 3.72 -0.65 -0.91
CA LEU A 19 3.55 0.62 -1.61
C LEU A 19 3.66 1.82 -0.65
N ALA A 20 3.05 1.71 0.52
CA ALA A 20 3.19 2.72 1.57
C ALA A 20 4.65 2.85 2.03
N ALA A 21 5.36 1.73 2.18
CA ALA A 21 6.77 1.70 2.56
C ALA A 21 7.68 2.28 1.47
N TYR A 22 7.36 2.06 0.21
CA TYR A 22 8.08 2.64 -0.92
C TYR A 22 7.96 4.17 -0.92
N ASN A 23 6.79 4.73 -0.59
CA ASN A 23 6.53 6.17 -0.60
C ASN A 23 6.95 6.88 0.70
N ALA A 24 6.67 6.29 1.87
CA ALA A 24 6.84 6.92 3.18
C ALA A 24 7.91 6.26 4.07
N GLY A 25 8.55 5.20 3.59
CA GLY A 25 9.54 4.41 4.33
C GLY A 25 8.92 3.24 5.14
N PRO A 26 9.66 2.13 5.31
CA PRO A 26 9.15 0.91 5.95
C PRO A 26 8.70 1.10 7.40
N GLY A 27 9.35 1.97 8.18
CA GLY A 27 8.97 2.20 9.57
C GLY A 27 7.58 2.81 9.72
N ASN A 28 7.20 3.74 8.83
CA ASN A 28 5.86 4.32 8.83
C ASN A 28 4.82 3.29 8.37
N ALA A 29 5.12 2.56 7.30
CA ALA A 29 4.24 1.52 6.79
C ALA A 29 3.99 0.40 7.81
N ALA A 30 5.03 -0.04 8.52
CA ALA A 30 4.90 -1.02 9.60
C ALA A 30 3.99 -0.52 10.72
N ARG A 31 4.18 0.74 11.18
CA ARG A 31 3.31 1.34 12.20
C ARG A 31 1.84 1.38 11.78
N TRP A 32 1.54 1.74 10.54
CA TRP A 32 0.15 1.75 10.05
C TRP A 32 -0.41 0.32 9.90
N TYR A 33 0.41 -0.62 9.43
CA TYR A 33 0.04 -2.01 9.27
C TYR A 33 -0.19 -2.73 10.60
N GLU A 34 0.57 -2.42 11.66
CA GLU A 34 0.35 -2.96 13.01
C GLU A 34 -1.04 -2.63 13.56
N VAL A 35 -1.63 -1.50 13.15
CA VAL A 35 -2.96 -1.06 13.58
C VAL A 35 -4.06 -1.70 12.73
N ALA A 36 -3.86 -1.75 11.41
CA ALA A 36 -4.92 -2.15 10.47
C ALA A 36 -4.89 -3.63 10.06
N GLY A 37 -3.71 -4.25 10.09
CA GLY A 37 -3.48 -5.56 9.48
C GLY A 37 -3.87 -5.56 8.00
N ASP A 38 -4.58 -6.61 7.60
CA ASP A 38 -5.04 -6.80 6.22
C ASP A 38 -6.33 -6.03 5.86
N ASP A 39 -6.92 -5.29 6.80
CA ASP A 39 -8.06 -4.42 6.51
C ASP A 39 -7.57 -3.18 5.73
N ILE A 40 -7.77 -3.19 4.41
CA ILE A 40 -7.30 -2.12 3.53
C ILE A 40 -7.99 -0.78 3.80
N ASP A 41 -9.27 -0.78 4.17
CA ASP A 41 -10.00 0.45 4.42
C ASP A 41 -9.47 1.10 5.70
N LEU A 42 -9.28 0.30 6.75
CA LEU A 42 -8.64 0.76 7.98
C LEU A 42 -7.18 1.17 7.77
N PHE A 43 -6.44 0.45 6.91
CA PHE A 43 -5.05 0.75 6.60
C PHE A 43 -4.91 2.12 5.96
N VAL A 44 -5.71 2.41 4.93
CA VAL A 44 -5.71 3.71 4.24
C VAL A 44 -6.07 4.84 5.20
N GLU A 45 -7.06 4.66 6.07
CA GLU A 45 -7.45 5.67 7.07
C GLU A 45 -6.39 5.89 8.16
N THR A 46 -5.59 4.87 8.46
CA THR A 46 -4.51 4.95 9.46
C THR A 46 -3.29 5.73 8.95
N ILE A 47 -3.14 5.87 7.62
CA ILE A 47 -2.06 6.65 7.00
C ILE A 47 -2.26 8.14 7.30
N ASP A 48 -1.48 8.65 8.25
CA ASP A 48 -1.49 10.06 8.67
C ASP A 48 -0.81 10.99 7.65
N PHE A 49 -0.04 10.44 6.70
CA PHE A 49 0.58 11.21 5.63
C PHE A 49 -0.39 11.34 4.45
N THR A 50 -0.96 12.54 4.27
CA THR A 50 -1.93 12.81 3.19
C THR A 50 -1.39 12.44 1.80
N GLU A 51 -0.12 12.72 1.52
CA GLU A 51 0.51 12.33 0.24
C GLU A 51 0.52 10.81 0.04
N THR A 52 0.94 10.07 1.07
CA THR A 52 1.04 8.61 1.03
C THR A 52 -0.32 7.95 0.92
N ARG A 53 -1.32 8.46 1.66
CA ARG A 53 -2.71 7.99 1.54
C ARG A 53 -3.22 8.15 0.12
N LEU A 54 -3.09 9.34 -0.46
CA LEU A 54 -3.50 9.61 -1.85
C LEU A 54 -2.71 8.75 -2.86
N TYR A 55 -1.43 8.49 -2.61
CA TYR A 55 -0.61 7.62 -3.43
C TYR A 55 -1.14 6.18 -3.46
N VAL A 56 -1.40 5.60 -2.28
CA VAL A 56 -1.93 4.23 -2.14
C VAL A 56 -3.32 4.13 -2.75
N GLU A 57 -4.22 5.09 -2.46
CA GLU A 57 -5.58 5.13 -3.02
C GLU A 57 -5.58 5.17 -4.55
N ARG A 58 -4.73 6.01 -5.16
CA ARG A 58 -4.66 6.14 -6.62
C ARG A 58 -4.21 4.84 -7.29
N ILE A 59 -3.23 4.16 -6.71
CA ILE A 59 -2.75 2.88 -7.26
C ILE A 59 -3.83 1.81 -7.09
N TYR A 60 -4.49 1.76 -5.94
CA TYR A 60 -5.57 0.82 -5.68
C TYR A 60 -6.76 1.02 -6.63
N LEU A 61 -7.26 2.26 -6.74
CA LEU A 61 -8.33 2.63 -7.67
C LEU A 61 -7.93 2.35 -9.12
N GLY A 62 -6.71 2.72 -9.52
CA GLY A 62 -6.19 2.44 -10.84
C GLY A 62 -6.15 0.95 -11.15
N HIS A 63 -5.71 0.12 -10.20
CA HIS A 63 -5.68 -1.33 -10.34
C HIS A 63 -7.09 -1.93 -10.43
N ALA A 64 -8.02 -1.48 -9.59
CA ALA A 64 -9.41 -1.92 -9.61
C ALA A 64 -10.09 -1.60 -10.95
N ILE A 65 -9.93 -0.36 -11.44
CA ILE A 65 -10.44 0.08 -12.74
C ILE A 65 -9.80 -0.72 -13.87
N TYR A 66 -8.48 -0.92 -13.85
CA TYR A 66 -7.78 -1.70 -14.87
C TYR A 66 -8.30 -3.14 -14.94
N ARG A 67 -8.46 -3.82 -13.80
CA ARG A 67 -9.05 -5.18 -13.76
C ARG A 67 -10.50 -5.18 -14.24
N HIS A 68 -11.28 -4.16 -13.91
CA HIS A 68 -12.67 -4.06 -14.37
C HIS A 68 -12.76 -3.91 -15.91
N LEU A 69 -11.86 -3.13 -16.52
CA LEU A 69 -11.89 -2.85 -17.96
C LEU A 69 -11.19 -3.91 -18.83
N TYR A 70 -10.12 -4.53 -18.31
CA TYR A 70 -9.21 -5.37 -19.10
C TYR A 70 -8.92 -6.75 -18.50
N GLY A 71 -9.50 -7.09 -17.33
CA GLY A 71 -9.21 -8.33 -16.61
C GLY A 71 -9.88 -9.59 -17.16
N GLN A 72 -10.14 -9.68 -18.47
CA GLN A 72 -10.56 -10.90 -19.15
C GLN A 72 -9.40 -11.56 -19.89
#